data_AF-A0A7S0NSA3-F1
#
_entry.id   AF-A0A7S0NSA3-F1
#
_cell.length_a   1.000
_cell.length_b   1.000
_cell.length_c   1.000
_cell.angle_alpha   90.00
_cell.angle_beta   90.00
_cell.angle_gamma   90.00
#
_symmetry.space_group_name_H-M   'P 1'
#
loop_
_entity.id
_entity.type
_entity.pdbx_description
1 polymer ?
#
loop_
_entity_poly.entity_id
_entity_poly.type
_entity_poly.pdbx_seq_one_letter_code
_entity_poly.pdbx_strand_id
1 'polypeptide(L)'
;VCISASVVCPPDASRQGRARQGSRLLLMSLEMGLKCREASAGLSAASEGEETDGLVDSSVEKLAANHRMHRRVRISLGVMAVTAIIALVTHSLKREMDSRQLHIASWNIAAINNNPFEYWITHDDSEYGALMDHVQEFIDTPGDRDVPVGDVFTPQRWQELKALMQAEGWAGVEATEQRWLSDFKERKIITGFLKDKLLGEKRLASMPDRVTNTINTLSQGVLYRPTVINCFGGDLSNLRKWWREWKTFMFNGTLRLQGSSSAATTPAQMLQPIKKSKYPAISDEEAAISIPLQTLAQAIFDAVLVHIVNEVSPTGKWQVLRGQMCDALNKRKDERTAQILATTYAREDIIFLQEAAAAFLTRARDSELGSRYILGHAASLDGKRDQNSLVLLRKDLFLEETVEEHTSLVMSSFTKDVPVANGDLLVLSVDDTLGRQYLLASFHGDTNGLATKPVLAAVHALAQTMPQRRLIFGLDANTYERGTVDSKGVPTKQDVLDFAADYVSKGYSSCWGDTPDPKNHTTFNARTFLQAQLQKAARSTEKRTKGDKNPKDFILFPKSIYAVVATVKDNTGVGRYIEEMVFPTLDFPSDHGVLSTTLELQ
;
A
#
# COMPACT_ATOMS: atom_id res chain seq x y z
N VAL A 1 13.89 50.64 12.94
CA VAL A 1 14.23 50.61 14.38
C VAL A 1 15.28 49.52 14.57
N CYS A 2 16.51 49.97 14.88
CA CYS A 2 17.73 49.33 15.41
C CYS A 2 17.95 47.79 15.27
N ILE A 3 19.02 47.34 14.57
CA ILE A 3 20.37 46.93 15.08
C ILE A 3 20.29 45.57 15.83
N SER A 4 21.01 44.49 15.50
CA SER A 4 22.46 44.32 15.27
C SER A 4 22.83 43.02 14.53
N ALA A 5 23.93 43.08 13.77
CA ALA A 5 24.76 41.97 13.33
C ALA A 5 26.05 41.89 14.18
N SER A 6 26.68 40.70 14.27
CA SER A 6 28.14 40.38 14.43
C SER A 6 28.25 38.85 14.63
N VAL A 7 28.95 37.97 13.88
CA VAL A 7 30.33 37.91 13.31
C VAL A 7 31.40 37.37 14.29
N VAL A 8 31.85 36.13 14.02
CA VAL A 8 33.23 35.54 14.05
C VAL A 8 33.83 34.83 15.31
N CYS A 9 33.93 33.49 15.17
CA CYS A 9 35.03 32.50 15.35
C CYS A 9 35.78 32.28 16.71
N PRO A 10 36.69 31.26 16.85
CA PRO A 10 36.58 30.09 17.74
C PRO A 10 37.65 30.07 18.87
N PRO A 11 37.76 29.00 19.70
CA PRO A 11 38.85 28.03 19.46
C PRO A 11 38.63 26.57 19.93
N ASP A 12 39.22 25.67 19.14
CA ASP A 12 40.10 24.53 19.43
C ASP A 12 40.00 23.55 20.63
N ALA A 13 40.25 22.28 20.24
CA ALA A 13 40.92 21.16 20.91
C ALA A 13 40.71 20.82 22.40
N SER A 14 40.17 19.61 22.62
CA SER A 14 40.82 18.48 23.33
C SER A 14 39.87 17.70 24.24
N ARG A 15 39.66 16.41 23.92
CA ARG A 15 39.65 15.32 24.91
C ARG A 15 39.52 13.96 24.21
N GLN A 16 40.67 13.35 24.02
CA GLN A 16 40.83 11.90 23.91
C GLN A 16 40.43 11.22 25.23
N GLY A 17 39.87 10.01 25.10
CA GLY A 17 40.09 8.92 26.05
C GLY A 17 39.01 8.70 27.12
N ARG A 18 38.13 7.71 26.89
CA ARG A 18 37.71 6.70 27.89
C ARG A 18 36.62 5.78 27.29
N ALA A 19 37.05 4.72 26.63
CA ALA A 19 36.21 3.56 26.34
C ALA A 19 37.12 2.32 26.24
N ARG A 20 37.58 1.81 27.38
CA ARG A 20 38.24 0.49 27.55
C ARG A 20 38.49 0.22 29.03
N GLN A 21 37.44 -0.04 29.80
CA GLN A 21 37.56 -0.59 31.17
C GLN A 21 36.22 -1.18 31.66
N GLY A 22 35.61 -2.06 30.86
CA GLY A 22 34.37 -2.77 31.24
C GLY A 22 34.55 -4.26 31.51
N SER A 23 35.55 -4.91 30.91
CA SER A 23 35.56 -6.39 30.84
C SER A 23 36.65 -7.07 31.66
N ARG A 24 37.34 -6.35 32.57
CA ARG A 24 38.44 -6.91 33.38
C ARG A 24 38.11 -7.14 34.86
N LEU A 25 36.91 -6.72 35.33
CA LEU A 25 36.53 -6.85 36.74
C LEU A 25 35.73 -8.12 37.08
N LEU A 26 35.21 -8.84 36.08
CA LEU A 26 34.39 -10.05 36.34
C LEU A 26 35.22 -11.34 36.49
N LEU A 27 36.47 -11.37 36.01
CA LEU A 27 37.32 -12.57 36.06
C LEU A 27 38.22 -12.67 37.30
N MET A 28 38.37 -11.61 38.10
CA MET A 28 39.21 -11.63 39.31
C MET A 28 38.50 -12.11 40.58
N SER A 29 37.17 -12.22 40.59
CA SER A 29 36.41 -12.62 41.80
C SER A 29 36.20 -14.14 41.92
N LEU A 30 36.50 -14.92 40.87
CA LEU A 30 36.31 -16.38 40.87
C LEU A 30 37.56 -17.18 41.26
N GLU A 31 38.76 -16.57 41.29
CA GLU A 31 40.01 -17.24 41.68
C GLU A 31 40.34 -17.18 43.19
N MET A 32 39.64 -16.38 44.00
CA MET A 32 39.91 -16.30 45.45
C MET A 32 39.10 -17.28 46.32
N GLY A 33 38.19 -18.07 45.74
CA GLY A 33 37.33 -19.00 46.50
C GLY A 33 37.92 -20.39 46.78
N LEU A 34 39.06 -20.74 46.18
CA LEU A 34 39.56 -22.12 46.12
C LEU A 34 40.80 -22.41 47.00
N LYS A 35 41.19 -21.49 47.89
CA LYS A 35 42.39 -21.66 48.74
C LYS A 35 42.16 -21.76 50.26
N CYS A 36 40.94 -22.06 50.72
CA CYS A 36 40.67 -22.36 52.13
C CYS A 36 39.92 -23.68 52.30
N ARG A 37 40.55 -24.80 51.94
CA ARG A 37 40.14 -26.15 52.37
C ARG A 37 41.37 -27.02 52.57
N GLU A 38 42.11 -26.74 53.64
CA GLU A 38 43.07 -27.68 54.22
C GLU A 38 43.33 -27.25 55.67
N ALA A 39 42.49 -27.72 56.59
CA ALA A 39 42.83 -27.96 58.00
C ALA A 39 41.63 -28.55 58.76
N SER A 40 41.93 -29.62 59.49
CA SER A 40 41.14 -30.27 60.54
C SER A 40 40.00 -31.20 60.12
N ALA A 41 40.36 -32.49 60.00
CA ALA A 41 39.49 -33.60 60.35
C ALA A 41 40.26 -34.48 61.35
N GLY A 42 39.68 -34.75 62.53
CA GLY A 42 40.24 -35.66 63.51
C GLY A 42 39.39 -35.82 64.77
N LEU A 43 38.84 -37.04 64.94
CA LEU A 43 38.41 -37.77 66.16
C LEU A 43 37.31 -37.13 67.04
N SER A 44 36.13 -37.72 67.31
CA SER A 44 35.65 -39.03 67.81
C SER A 44 35.51 -39.16 69.35
N ALA A 45 34.28 -39.52 69.75
CA ALA A 45 33.87 -40.38 70.88
C ALA A 45 33.86 -39.86 72.34
N ALA A 46 32.62 -39.80 72.86
CA ALA A 46 32.09 -40.34 74.13
C ALA A 46 32.53 -39.80 75.52
N SER A 47 31.56 -39.34 76.32
CA SER A 47 31.08 -40.01 77.56
C SER A 47 30.09 -39.12 78.34
N GLU A 48 29.45 -39.73 79.33
CA GLU A 48 28.16 -39.42 79.96
C GLU A 48 28.17 -38.37 81.08
N GLY A 49 26.99 -37.75 81.29
CA GLY A 49 26.36 -37.52 82.61
C GLY A 49 26.84 -36.37 83.50
N GLU A 50 26.02 -35.31 83.65
CA GLU A 50 25.33 -34.95 84.91
C GLU A 50 24.56 -33.62 84.77
N GLU A 51 23.37 -33.57 85.40
CA GLU A 51 22.48 -32.41 85.52
C GLU A 51 23.15 -31.24 86.26
N THR A 52 23.13 -30.04 85.66
CA THR A 52 22.98 -28.79 86.42
C THR A 52 22.10 -27.81 85.67
N ASP A 53 21.13 -27.31 86.42
CA ASP A 53 20.10 -26.36 86.05
C ASP A 53 20.68 -24.94 85.90
N GLY A 54 20.08 -24.14 85.03
CA GLY A 54 20.23 -22.69 85.02
C GLY A 54 21.13 -22.07 83.94
N LEU A 55 20.53 -21.11 83.23
CA LEU A 55 21.11 -20.14 82.27
C LEU A 55 21.20 -20.65 80.82
N VAL A 56 20.03 -20.63 80.15
CA VAL A 56 19.91 -20.62 78.70
C VAL A 56 20.74 -19.46 78.15
N ASP A 57 21.89 -19.82 77.62
CA ASP A 57 22.86 -18.95 77.00
C ASP A 57 22.23 -18.28 75.76
N SER A 58 21.82 -17.02 75.92
CA SER A 58 21.31 -16.16 74.85
C SER A 58 22.24 -16.09 73.63
N SER A 59 23.48 -16.54 73.77
CA SER A 59 24.49 -16.63 72.72
C SER A 59 24.24 -17.81 71.77
N VAL A 60 23.70 -18.94 72.23
CA VAL A 60 23.41 -20.13 71.41
C VAL A 60 22.16 -19.92 70.54
N GLU A 61 21.11 -19.29 71.08
CA GLU A 61 19.94 -18.88 70.29
C GLU A 61 20.30 -17.81 69.25
N LYS A 62 21.16 -16.85 69.60
CA LYS A 62 21.68 -15.86 68.64
C LYS A 62 22.51 -16.52 67.55
N LEU A 63 23.36 -17.51 67.87
CA LEU A 63 24.11 -18.26 66.86
C LEU A 63 23.19 -19.08 65.95
N ALA A 64 22.18 -19.77 66.50
CA ALA A 64 21.22 -20.55 65.70
C ALA A 64 20.31 -19.66 64.84
N ALA A 65 19.95 -18.47 65.31
CA ALA A 65 19.23 -17.45 64.55
C ALA A 65 20.09 -16.88 63.42
N ASN A 66 21.36 -16.56 63.69
CA ASN A 66 22.31 -16.12 62.67
C ASN A 66 22.54 -17.21 61.62
N HIS A 67 22.64 -18.47 62.02
CA HIS A 67 22.84 -19.59 61.10
C HIS A 67 21.60 -19.81 60.21
N ARG A 68 20.38 -19.64 60.74
CA ARG A 68 19.12 -19.67 59.98
C ARG A 68 18.99 -18.48 59.04
N MET A 69 19.40 -17.28 59.46
CA MET A 69 19.42 -16.08 58.64
C MET A 69 20.42 -16.22 57.49
N HIS A 70 21.66 -16.64 57.75
CA HIS A 70 22.65 -16.91 56.70
C HIS A 70 22.21 -18.02 55.74
N ARG A 71 21.52 -19.06 56.23
CA ARG A 71 20.97 -20.12 55.38
C ARG A 71 19.84 -19.61 54.49
N ARG A 72 18.94 -18.77 55.00
CA ARG A 72 17.88 -18.11 54.20
C ARG A 72 18.47 -17.18 53.15
N VAL A 73 19.43 -16.34 53.53
CA VAL A 73 20.13 -15.43 52.60
C VAL A 73 20.84 -16.22 51.50
N ARG A 74 21.56 -17.31 51.83
CA ARG A 74 22.22 -18.16 50.83
C ARG A 74 21.24 -18.87 49.90
N ILE A 75 20.10 -19.34 50.41
CA ILE A 75 19.04 -19.95 49.59
C ILE A 75 18.42 -18.90 48.66
N SER A 76 18.10 -17.71 49.16
CA SER A 76 17.55 -16.61 48.33
C SER A 76 18.53 -16.15 47.24
N LEU A 77 19.83 -16.02 47.56
CA LEU A 77 20.87 -15.72 46.58
C LEU A 77 21.04 -16.84 45.55
N GLY A 78 20.97 -18.11 45.98
CA GLY A 78 21.01 -19.26 45.09
C GLY A 78 19.83 -19.30 44.13
N VAL A 79 18.61 -19.03 44.62
CA VAL A 79 17.40 -18.95 43.79
C VAL A 79 17.50 -17.79 42.79
N MET A 80 17.93 -16.59 43.22
CA MET A 80 18.13 -15.46 42.31
C MET A 80 19.17 -15.75 41.23
N ALA A 81 20.29 -16.38 41.57
CA ALA A 81 21.33 -16.75 40.61
C ALA A 81 20.81 -17.78 39.60
N VAL A 82 20.09 -18.81 40.05
CA VAL A 82 19.48 -19.83 39.17
C VAL A 82 18.44 -19.19 38.25
N THR A 83 17.61 -18.27 38.77
CA THR A 83 16.58 -17.59 37.97
C THR A 83 17.21 -16.68 36.90
N ALA A 84 18.29 -15.97 37.24
CA ALA A 84 19.05 -15.15 36.30
C ALA A 84 19.75 -16.01 35.23
N ILE A 85 20.31 -17.16 35.59
CA ILE A 85 20.90 -18.12 34.64
C ILE A 85 19.83 -18.68 33.71
N ILE A 86 18.68 -19.10 34.24
CA ILE A 86 17.56 -19.58 33.41
C ILE A 86 17.12 -18.48 32.46
N ALA A 87 16.94 -17.25 32.93
CA ALA A 87 16.57 -16.11 32.08
C ALA A 87 17.59 -15.87 30.96
N LEU A 88 18.90 -15.89 31.27
CA LEU A 88 19.98 -15.75 30.30
C LEU A 88 20.00 -16.90 29.28
N VAL A 89 19.83 -18.14 29.72
CA VAL A 89 19.78 -19.32 28.85
C VAL A 89 18.54 -19.27 27.96
N THR A 90 17.36 -18.96 28.51
CA THR A 90 16.13 -18.78 27.69
C THR A 90 16.24 -17.61 26.73
N HIS A 91 16.90 -16.51 27.10
CA HIS A 91 17.12 -15.38 26.20
C HIS A 91 18.11 -15.74 25.08
N SER A 92 19.17 -16.50 25.39
CA SER A 92 20.13 -16.99 24.39
C SER A 92 19.50 -18.00 23.44
N LEU A 93 18.74 -18.97 23.95
CA LEU A 93 18.02 -19.97 23.14
C LEU A 93 16.93 -19.32 22.28
N LYS A 94 16.18 -18.35 22.83
CA LYS A 94 15.21 -17.58 22.08
C LYS A 94 15.89 -16.77 20.97
N ARG A 95 17.02 -16.13 21.27
CA ARG A 95 17.81 -15.39 20.27
C ARG A 95 18.39 -16.32 19.20
N GLU A 96 18.76 -17.55 19.55
CA GLU A 96 19.24 -18.55 18.58
C GLU A 96 18.11 -19.09 17.70
N MET A 97 16.91 -19.33 18.26
CA MET A 97 15.72 -19.67 17.47
C MET A 97 15.26 -18.51 16.58
N ASP A 98 15.15 -17.29 17.12
CA ASP A 98 14.85 -16.07 16.37
C ASP A 98 15.93 -15.82 15.30
N SER A 99 17.19 -16.23 15.52
CA SER A 99 18.26 -16.09 14.52
C SER A 99 18.13 -17.01 13.31
N ARG A 100 17.33 -18.08 13.39
CA ARG A 100 17.10 -18.99 12.25
C ARG A 100 15.89 -18.61 11.42
N GLN A 101 14.98 -17.83 12.00
CA GLN A 101 13.75 -17.43 11.33
C GLN A 101 13.90 -16.03 10.72
N LEU A 102 13.10 -15.79 9.68
CA LEU A 102 12.96 -14.51 9.03
C LEU A 102 11.47 -14.27 8.77
N HIS A 103 10.93 -13.21 9.37
CA HIS A 103 9.56 -12.76 9.22
C HIS A 103 9.50 -11.72 8.09
N ILE A 104 8.74 -12.02 7.05
CA ILE A 104 8.67 -11.20 5.84
C ILE A 104 7.22 -10.86 5.56
N ALA A 105 6.94 -9.59 5.26
CA ALA A 105 5.68 -9.19 4.63
C ALA A 105 5.86 -8.67 3.20
N SER A 106 4.86 -8.88 2.36
CA SER A 106 4.73 -8.22 1.05
C SER A 106 3.32 -7.66 0.89
N TRP A 107 3.22 -6.42 0.42
CA TRP A 107 1.94 -5.75 0.23
C TRP A 107 1.98 -4.74 -0.91
N ASN A 108 1.14 -4.93 -1.92
CA ASN A 108 0.78 -3.86 -2.84
C ASN A 108 -0.16 -2.89 -2.12
N ILE A 109 0.30 -1.67 -1.87
CA ILE A 109 -0.46 -0.68 -1.10
C ILE A 109 -1.30 0.26 -1.97
N ALA A 110 -1.41 0.04 -3.29
CA ALA A 110 -2.54 0.58 -4.05
C ALA A 110 -3.85 0.06 -3.43
N ALA A 111 -4.94 0.82 -3.35
CA ALA A 111 -5.57 1.59 -4.42
C ALA A 111 -5.75 3.07 -4.06
N ILE A 112 -5.52 3.96 -5.02
CA ILE A 112 -6.13 5.30 -5.01
C ILE A 112 -6.85 5.40 -6.36
N ASN A 113 -8.13 5.04 -6.40
CA ASN A 113 -8.98 5.80 -7.29
C ASN A 113 -9.59 6.93 -6.49
N ASN A 114 -9.44 8.14 -7.00
CA ASN A 114 -10.12 9.30 -6.44
C ASN A 114 -11.63 9.11 -6.41
N ASN A 115 -12.16 8.16 -7.21
CA ASN A 115 -13.54 7.72 -7.17
C ASN A 115 -13.84 6.77 -5.99
N PRO A 116 -14.54 7.25 -4.93
CA PRO A 116 -14.89 6.43 -3.77
C PRO A 116 -15.88 5.30 -4.10
N PHE A 117 -16.55 5.35 -5.25
CA PHE A 117 -17.49 4.34 -5.70
C PHE A 117 -16.94 3.47 -6.84
N GLU A 118 -15.66 3.55 -7.21
CA GLU A 118 -15.17 2.78 -8.37
C GLU A 118 -15.39 1.28 -8.18
N TYR A 119 -15.13 0.78 -6.97
CA TYR A 119 -15.24 -0.63 -6.63
C TYR A 119 -16.37 -0.90 -5.64
N TRP A 120 -16.95 -2.09 -5.73
CA TRP A 120 -17.75 -2.66 -4.68
C TRP A 120 -16.86 -2.85 -3.45
N ILE A 121 -17.18 -2.18 -2.35
CA ILE A 121 -16.51 -2.37 -1.07
C ILE A 121 -17.39 -3.13 -0.08
N THR A 122 -16.76 -3.71 0.94
CA THR A 122 -17.45 -4.13 2.16
C THR A 122 -17.63 -2.92 3.07
N HIS A 123 -18.87 -2.66 3.48
CA HIS A 123 -19.26 -1.48 4.26
C HIS A 123 -20.25 -1.90 5.35
N ASP A 124 -20.07 -1.40 6.57
CA ASP A 124 -20.89 -1.79 7.72
C ASP A 124 -22.28 -1.14 7.72
N ASP A 125 -22.42 0.04 7.10
CA ASP A 125 -23.71 0.67 6.89
C ASP A 125 -24.50 -0.06 5.80
N SER A 126 -25.63 -0.67 6.18
CA SER A 126 -26.52 -1.38 5.26
C SER A 126 -27.09 -0.50 4.15
N GLU A 127 -27.17 0.83 4.36
CA GLU A 127 -27.66 1.76 3.35
C GLU A 127 -26.69 1.89 2.15
N TYR A 128 -25.41 1.53 2.32
CA TYR A 128 -24.49 1.43 1.19
C TYR A 128 -24.93 0.35 0.20
N GLY A 129 -25.25 -0.85 0.69
CA GLY A 129 -25.72 -1.95 -0.16
C GLY A 129 -26.98 -1.55 -0.94
N ALA A 130 -27.95 -0.97 -0.24
CA ALA A 130 -29.19 -0.48 -0.85
C ALA A 130 -28.94 0.62 -1.91
N LEU A 131 -28.06 1.58 -1.62
CA LEU A 131 -27.67 2.61 -2.60
C LEU A 131 -27.12 1.97 -3.87
N MET A 132 -26.16 1.06 -3.75
CA MET A 132 -25.49 0.47 -4.90
C MET A 132 -26.43 -0.44 -5.71
N ASP A 133 -27.30 -1.20 -5.03
CA ASP A 133 -28.31 -2.03 -5.68
C ASP A 133 -29.34 -1.17 -6.43
N HIS A 134 -29.83 -0.07 -5.85
CA HIS A 134 -30.76 0.83 -6.53
C HIS A 134 -30.10 1.59 -7.70
N VAL A 135 -28.83 1.97 -7.60
CA VAL A 135 -28.08 2.53 -8.76
C VAL A 135 -28.01 1.50 -9.88
N GLN A 136 -27.67 0.26 -9.56
CA GLN A 136 -27.65 -0.83 -10.53
C GLN A 136 -29.04 -1.03 -11.16
N GLU A 137 -30.11 -1.08 -10.37
CA GLU A 137 -31.47 -1.23 -10.86
C GLU A 137 -31.90 -0.07 -11.76
N PHE A 138 -31.55 1.17 -11.40
CA PHE A 138 -31.79 2.34 -12.24
C PHE A 138 -31.13 2.15 -13.60
N ILE A 139 -29.89 1.68 -13.63
CA ILE A 139 -29.16 1.50 -14.89
C ILE A 139 -29.67 0.30 -15.67
N ASP A 140 -29.98 -0.82 -15.02
CA ASP A 140 -30.42 -2.05 -15.67
C ASP A 140 -31.83 -1.92 -16.24
N THR A 141 -32.75 -1.40 -15.44
CA THR A 141 -34.19 -1.28 -15.73
C THR A 141 -34.67 0.13 -15.37
N PRO A 142 -34.30 1.16 -16.16
CA PRO A 142 -34.63 2.54 -15.84
C PRO A 142 -36.12 2.84 -15.93
N GLY A 143 -36.84 2.19 -16.86
CA GLY A 143 -38.28 2.43 -17.07
C GLY A 143 -38.55 3.90 -17.40
N ASP A 144 -39.58 4.48 -16.78
CA ASP A 144 -39.95 5.89 -16.98
C ASP A 144 -38.91 6.88 -16.45
N ARG A 145 -37.96 6.40 -15.63
CA ARG A 145 -36.81 7.19 -15.14
C ARG A 145 -35.77 7.42 -16.23
N ASP A 146 -35.84 6.68 -17.35
CA ASP A 146 -35.00 6.94 -18.52
C ASP A 146 -35.51 8.18 -19.28
N VAL A 147 -35.29 9.34 -18.70
CA VAL A 147 -35.72 10.63 -19.27
C VAL A 147 -34.75 11.11 -20.35
N PRO A 148 -35.18 12.00 -21.27
CA PRO A 148 -34.26 12.71 -22.16
C PRO A 148 -33.16 13.44 -21.38
N VAL A 149 -31.96 13.49 -21.96
CA VAL A 149 -30.82 14.26 -21.43
C VAL A 149 -31.19 15.73 -21.25
N GLY A 150 -32.03 16.29 -22.13
CA GLY A 150 -32.55 17.65 -22.03
C GLY A 150 -33.35 17.93 -20.75
N ASP A 151 -33.86 16.92 -20.05
CA ASP A 151 -34.58 17.09 -18.78
C ASP A 151 -33.60 17.20 -17.60
N VAL A 152 -32.44 16.54 -17.71
CA VAL A 152 -31.39 16.53 -16.68
C VAL A 152 -30.37 17.64 -16.92
N PHE A 153 -29.79 17.72 -18.12
CA PHE A 153 -28.92 18.80 -18.57
C PHE A 153 -29.69 19.79 -19.44
N THR A 154 -30.49 20.65 -18.80
CA THR A 154 -31.46 21.51 -19.50
C THR A 154 -30.87 22.41 -20.61
N PRO A 155 -31.70 22.83 -21.59
CA PRO A 155 -31.30 23.81 -22.60
C PRO A 155 -30.68 25.09 -22.00
N GLN A 156 -31.15 25.54 -20.84
CA GLN A 156 -30.55 26.66 -20.13
C GLN A 156 -29.10 26.38 -19.71
N ARG A 157 -28.84 25.20 -19.12
CA ARG A 157 -27.47 24.79 -18.74
C ARG A 157 -26.57 24.69 -19.98
N TRP A 158 -27.09 24.18 -21.10
CA TRP A 158 -26.36 24.20 -22.36
C TRP A 158 -26.00 25.63 -22.79
N GLN A 159 -26.95 26.57 -22.78
CA GLN A 159 -26.67 27.96 -23.17
C GLN A 159 -25.61 28.61 -22.28
N GLU A 160 -25.66 28.36 -20.97
CA GLU A 160 -24.63 28.84 -20.04
C GLU A 160 -23.26 28.20 -20.32
N LEU A 161 -23.20 26.90 -20.64
CA LEU A 161 -21.97 26.21 -21.01
C LEU A 161 -21.40 26.74 -22.33
N LYS A 162 -22.27 26.93 -23.33
CA LYS A 162 -21.92 27.49 -24.65
C LYS A 162 -21.25 28.86 -24.49
N ALA A 163 -21.85 29.73 -23.68
CA ALA A 163 -21.30 31.06 -23.41
C ALA A 163 -19.90 30.99 -22.77
N LEU A 164 -19.68 30.06 -21.83
CA LEU A 164 -18.37 29.85 -21.21
C LEU A 164 -17.32 29.33 -22.22
N MET A 165 -17.69 28.37 -23.07
CA MET A 165 -16.81 27.87 -24.13
C MET A 165 -16.44 28.94 -25.15
N GLN A 166 -17.38 29.82 -25.50
CA GLN A 166 -17.14 30.97 -26.37
C GLN A 166 -16.21 31.99 -25.71
N ALA A 167 -16.37 32.25 -24.41
CA ALA A 167 -15.50 33.15 -23.65
C ALA A 167 -14.05 32.62 -23.55
N GLU A 168 -13.85 31.30 -23.50
CA GLU A 168 -12.52 30.66 -23.62
C GLU A 168 -11.94 30.72 -25.04
N GLY A 169 -12.70 31.20 -26.03
CA GLY A 169 -12.26 31.30 -27.42
C GLY A 169 -12.14 29.94 -28.14
N TRP A 170 -12.88 28.92 -27.69
CA TRP A 170 -12.80 27.59 -28.29
C TRP A 170 -13.40 27.55 -29.70
N ALA A 171 -12.67 26.92 -30.62
CA ALA A 171 -13.19 26.61 -31.95
C ALA A 171 -14.24 25.47 -31.89
N GLY A 172 -15.18 25.46 -32.83
CA GLY A 172 -16.15 24.36 -32.97
C GLY A 172 -17.32 24.37 -32.00
N VAL A 173 -17.53 25.46 -31.23
CA VAL A 173 -18.65 25.57 -30.28
C VAL A 173 -20.01 25.53 -30.99
N GLU A 174 -20.17 26.23 -32.12
CA GLU A 174 -21.42 26.19 -32.89
C GLU A 174 -21.70 24.80 -33.48
N ALA A 175 -20.67 24.10 -33.96
CA ALA A 175 -20.80 22.71 -34.41
C ALA A 175 -21.17 21.77 -33.25
N THR A 176 -20.68 22.05 -32.04
CA THR A 176 -21.06 21.33 -30.82
C THR A 176 -22.52 21.62 -30.44
N GLU A 177 -23.01 22.85 -30.63
CA GLU A 177 -24.43 23.17 -30.49
C GLU A 177 -25.30 22.35 -31.45
N GLN A 178 -24.86 22.18 -32.70
CA GLN A 178 -25.60 21.32 -33.63
C GLN A 178 -25.69 19.88 -33.13
N ARG A 179 -24.61 19.33 -32.52
CA ARG A 179 -24.65 18.02 -31.86
C ARG A 179 -25.60 18.00 -30.65
N TRP A 180 -25.62 19.06 -29.85
CA TRP A 180 -26.57 19.19 -28.74
C TRP A 180 -28.02 19.17 -29.24
N LEU A 181 -28.33 19.99 -30.25
CA LEU A 181 -29.68 20.19 -30.75
C LEU A 181 -30.25 19.00 -31.52
N SER A 182 -29.40 18.29 -32.27
CA SER A 182 -29.82 17.20 -33.15
C SER A 182 -29.70 15.81 -32.53
N ASP A 183 -28.92 15.66 -31.45
CA ASP A 183 -28.59 14.36 -30.89
C ASP A 183 -28.65 14.36 -29.36
N PHE A 184 -27.67 14.98 -28.68
CA PHE A 184 -27.46 14.76 -27.24
C PHE A 184 -28.69 15.08 -26.39
N LYS A 185 -29.44 16.16 -26.66
CA LYS A 185 -30.57 16.57 -25.81
C LYS A 185 -31.73 15.55 -25.82
N GLU A 186 -31.92 14.85 -26.93
CA GLU A 186 -33.05 13.92 -27.13
C GLU A 186 -32.71 12.49 -26.68
N ARG A 187 -31.42 12.17 -26.53
CA ARG A 187 -30.98 10.87 -26.03
C ARG A 187 -31.57 10.61 -24.65
N LYS A 188 -31.95 9.36 -24.40
CA LYS A 188 -32.30 8.90 -23.05
C LYS A 188 -31.05 8.76 -22.18
N ILE A 189 -31.09 9.20 -20.91
CA ILE A 189 -29.92 9.31 -20.03
C ILE A 189 -29.21 7.96 -19.81
N ILE A 190 -29.95 6.86 -19.72
CA ILE A 190 -29.39 5.52 -19.52
C ILE A 190 -29.22 4.80 -20.85
N THR A 191 -30.31 4.51 -21.56
CA THR A 191 -30.26 3.66 -22.77
C THR A 191 -29.59 4.35 -23.95
N GLY A 192 -29.71 5.68 -24.05
CA GLY A 192 -29.19 6.46 -25.17
C GLY A 192 -27.85 7.15 -24.92
N PHE A 193 -27.45 7.34 -23.66
CA PHE A 193 -26.20 8.02 -23.31
C PHE A 193 -25.24 7.14 -22.51
N LEU A 194 -25.56 6.73 -21.28
CA LEU A 194 -24.63 5.96 -20.44
C LEU A 194 -24.30 4.57 -21.03
N LYS A 195 -25.28 3.87 -21.61
CA LYS A 195 -25.08 2.55 -22.24
C LYS A 195 -24.59 2.59 -23.68
N ASP A 196 -24.43 3.78 -24.28
CA ASP A 196 -23.94 3.90 -25.65
C ASP A 196 -22.45 3.51 -25.72
N LYS A 197 -22.19 2.35 -26.34
CA LYS A 197 -20.85 1.80 -26.52
C LYS A 197 -19.96 2.72 -27.35
N LEU A 198 -20.51 3.35 -28.38
CA LEU A 198 -19.76 4.22 -29.29
C LEU A 198 -19.32 5.49 -28.57
N LEU A 199 -20.16 6.10 -27.72
CA LEU A 199 -19.73 7.23 -26.87
C LEU A 199 -18.57 6.84 -25.94
N GLY A 200 -18.61 5.63 -25.38
CA GLY A 200 -17.54 5.07 -24.57
C GLY A 200 -16.23 4.87 -25.35
N GLU A 201 -16.30 4.31 -26.56
CA GLU A 201 -15.15 4.10 -27.45
C GLU A 201 -14.52 5.41 -27.92
N LYS A 202 -15.33 6.45 -28.14
CA LYS A 202 -14.89 7.82 -28.46
C LYS A 202 -14.22 8.54 -27.29
N ARG A 203 -14.31 8.01 -26.07
CA ARG A 203 -13.71 8.56 -24.84
C ARG A 203 -14.22 9.94 -24.44
N LEU A 204 -15.37 10.40 -24.95
CA LEU A 204 -15.85 11.77 -24.75
C LEU A 204 -16.02 12.18 -23.28
N ALA A 205 -16.48 11.27 -22.40
CA ALA A 205 -16.55 11.53 -20.96
C ALA A 205 -15.28 11.10 -20.20
N SER A 206 -14.66 9.98 -20.59
CA SER A 206 -13.52 9.42 -19.86
C SER A 206 -12.18 10.12 -20.10
N MET A 207 -12.00 10.79 -21.24
CA MET A 207 -10.78 11.56 -21.52
C MET A 207 -10.68 12.82 -20.66
N PRO A 208 -11.72 13.68 -20.57
CA PRO A 208 -11.66 14.83 -19.67
C PRO A 208 -11.65 14.40 -18.19
N ASP A 209 -12.31 13.28 -17.83
CA ASP A 209 -12.25 12.73 -16.46
C ASP A 209 -10.80 12.45 -16.02
N ARG A 210 -9.95 11.88 -16.90
CA ARG A 210 -8.53 11.64 -16.59
C ARG A 210 -7.73 12.90 -16.25
N VAL A 211 -8.17 14.05 -16.72
CA VAL A 211 -7.44 15.32 -16.58
C VAL A 211 -8.03 16.18 -15.47
N THR A 212 -9.36 16.16 -15.31
CA THR A 212 -10.07 17.10 -14.44
C THR A 212 -10.67 16.47 -13.19
N ASN A 213 -10.69 15.14 -13.04
CA ASN A 213 -11.29 14.48 -11.87
C ASN A 213 -10.65 14.93 -10.55
N THR A 214 -9.32 14.89 -10.49
CA THR A 214 -8.52 15.28 -9.32
C THR A 214 -7.25 15.97 -9.79
N ILE A 215 -6.96 17.15 -9.25
CA ILE A 215 -5.86 18.00 -9.69
C ILE A 215 -4.99 18.37 -8.49
N ASN A 216 -3.72 17.99 -8.55
CA ASN A 216 -2.71 18.42 -7.59
C ASN A 216 -2.25 19.86 -7.92
N THR A 217 -2.35 20.75 -6.95
CA THR A 217 -1.98 22.17 -7.10
C THR A 217 -0.88 22.55 -6.10
N LEU A 218 -0.05 23.55 -6.47
CA LEU A 218 1.02 24.05 -5.62
C LEU A 218 0.52 24.76 -4.36
N SER A 219 -0.60 25.47 -4.46
CA SER A 219 -1.05 26.42 -3.44
C SER A 219 -2.33 26.02 -2.70
N GLN A 220 -3.14 25.12 -3.27
CA GLN A 220 -4.44 24.75 -2.72
C GLN A 220 -4.53 23.26 -2.35
N GLY A 221 -3.40 22.53 -2.43
CA GLY A 221 -3.39 21.08 -2.25
C GLY A 221 -4.12 20.37 -3.40
N VAL A 222 -5.02 19.46 -3.08
CA VAL A 222 -5.77 18.66 -4.05
C VAL A 222 -7.14 19.29 -4.31
N LEU A 223 -7.46 19.53 -5.59
CA LEU A 223 -8.78 19.97 -6.03
C LEU A 223 -9.55 18.82 -6.67
N TYR A 224 -10.85 18.75 -6.37
CA TYR A 224 -11.75 17.72 -6.87
C TYR A 224 -12.85 18.36 -7.71
N ARG A 225 -13.06 17.87 -8.94
CA ARG A 225 -14.20 18.28 -9.78
C ARG A 225 -15.53 18.00 -9.07
N PRO A 226 -16.53 18.89 -9.13
CA PRO A 226 -17.85 18.59 -8.59
C PRO A 226 -18.55 17.43 -9.33
N THR A 227 -18.41 16.20 -8.83
CA THR A 227 -19.03 14.98 -9.38
C THR A 227 -19.31 13.96 -8.28
N VAL A 228 -20.15 12.97 -8.57
CA VAL A 228 -20.41 11.83 -7.67
C VAL A 228 -19.17 10.97 -7.47
N ILE A 229 -18.34 10.87 -8.51
CA ILE A 229 -17.24 9.91 -8.62
C ILE A 229 -15.88 10.49 -8.23
N ASN A 230 -15.85 11.37 -7.21
CA ASN A 230 -14.61 11.77 -6.55
C ASN A 230 -14.84 12.30 -5.12
N CYS A 231 -13.78 12.85 -4.51
CA CYS A 231 -13.80 13.40 -3.15
C CYS A 231 -14.14 14.88 -3.02
N PHE A 232 -14.94 15.41 -3.96
CA PHE A 232 -15.52 16.74 -3.82
C PHE A 232 -16.39 16.83 -2.56
N GLY A 233 -15.99 17.69 -1.61
CA GLY A 233 -16.66 17.84 -0.32
C GLY A 233 -17.86 18.79 -0.30
N GLY A 234 -18.19 19.43 -1.43
CA GLY A 234 -19.33 20.34 -1.53
C GLY A 234 -20.67 19.62 -1.74
N ASP A 235 -21.74 20.41 -1.69
CA ASP A 235 -23.13 19.93 -1.71
C ASP A 235 -23.63 19.64 -3.13
N LEU A 236 -23.95 18.38 -3.38
CA LEU A 236 -24.50 17.86 -4.65
C LEU A 236 -25.97 17.38 -4.53
N SER A 237 -26.72 17.86 -3.53
CA SER A 237 -28.11 17.46 -3.26
C SER A 237 -29.11 17.78 -4.36
N ASN A 238 -28.72 18.59 -5.35
CA ASN A 238 -29.51 18.81 -6.56
C ASN A 238 -28.65 19.38 -7.70
N LEU A 239 -29.21 19.30 -8.91
CA LEU A 239 -28.55 19.75 -10.14
C LEU A 239 -28.25 21.25 -10.18
N ARG A 240 -28.98 22.11 -9.45
CA ARG A 240 -28.69 23.55 -9.39
C ARG A 240 -27.41 23.81 -8.59
N LYS A 241 -27.28 23.18 -7.43
CA LYS A 241 -26.07 23.29 -6.59
C LYS A 241 -24.87 22.70 -7.33
N TRP A 242 -25.00 21.48 -7.86
CA TRP A 242 -23.96 20.85 -8.67
C TRP A 242 -23.49 21.77 -9.82
N TRP A 243 -24.41 22.29 -10.63
CA TRP A 243 -24.05 23.08 -11.81
C TRP A 243 -23.29 24.36 -11.48
N ARG A 244 -23.65 25.02 -10.36
CA ARG A 244 -22.92 26.20 -9.87
C ARG A 244 -21.47 25.85 -9.54
N GLU A 245 -21.26 24.79 -8.76
CA GLU A 245 -19.92 24.37 -8.38
C GLU A 245 -19.13 23.89 -9.61
N TRP A 246 -19.75 23.10 -10.49
CA TRP A 246 -19.10 22.52 -11.67
C TRP A 246 -18.55 23.58 -12.62
N LYS A 247 -19.37 24.59 -12.97
CA LYS A 247 -18.90 25.71 -13.82
C LYS A 247 -17.79 26.52 -13.14
N THR A 248 -17.95 26.78 -11.85
CA THR A 248 -16.97 27.55 -11.06
C THR A 248 -15.63 26.83 -11.07
N PHE A 249 -15.64 25.51 -10.81
CA PHE A 249 -14.46 24.67 -10.91
C PHE A 249 -13.84 24.74 -12.31
N MET A 250 -14.61 24.43 -13.35
CA MET A 250 -14.07 24.27 -14.71
C MET A 250 -13.49 25.55 -15.30
N PHE A 251 -14.14 26.71 -15.09
CA PHE A 251 -13.84 27.94 -15.83
C PHE A 251 -13.32 29.09 -14.96
N ASN A 252 -13.66 29.13 -13.66
CA ASN A 252 -13.27 30.23 -12.78
C ASN A 252 -12.14 29.86 -11.80
N GLY A 253 -11.93 28.56 -11.56
CA GLY A 253 -10.89 28.06 -10.67
C GLY A 253 -9.51 28.32 -11.25
N THR A 254 -8.80 29.32 -10.72
CA THR A 254 -7.41 29.58 -11.11
C THR A 254 -6.47 28.60 -10.42
N LEU A 255 -5.76 27.82 -11.22
CA LEU A 255 -4.84 26.76 -10.82
C LEU A 255 -3.39 27.19 -10.98
N ARG A 256 -2.55 26.76 -10.04
CA ARG A 256 -1.09 26.73 -10.21
C ARG A 256 -0.63 25.29 -10.08
N LEU A 257 -0.24 24.68 -11.20
CA LEU A 257 0.10 23.26 -11.26
C LEU A 257 1.51 22.99 -10.72
N GLN A 258 1.69 21.84 -10.10
CA GLN A 258 2.99 21.39 -9.60
C GLN A 258 3.91 21.03 -10.77
N GLY A 259 5.13 21.59 -10.81
CA GLY A 259 6.13 21.31 -11.83
C GLY A 259 6.03 22.12 -13.14
N SER A 260 5.09 23.05 -13.28
CA SER A 260 5.05 23.98 -14.42
C SER A 260 5.60 25.37 -14.06
N SER A 261 6.41 25.95 -14.95
CA SER A 261 6.88 27.32 -14.83
C SER A 261 5.72 28.30 -15.13
N SER A 262 4.97 28.64 -14.07
CA SER A 262 4.42 29.98 -13.82
C SER A 262 3.16 30.50 -14.55
N ALA A 263 2.43 29.73 -15.37
CA ALA A 263 1.12 30.21 -15.87
C ALA A 263 -0.04 29.73 -14.99
N ALA A 264 -0.84 30.68 -14.50
CA ALA A 264 -2.18 30.41 -13.98
C ALA A 264 -3.03 29.77 -15.08
N THR A 265 -3.74 28.68 -14.77
CA THR A 265 -4.62 27.98 -15.73
C THR A 265 -5.97 27.63 -15.11
N THR A 266 -6.91 27.11 -15.88
CA THR A 266 -8.20 26.56 -15.40
C THR A 266 -8.29 25.08 -15.77
N PRO A 267 -9.15 24.27 -15.11
CA PRO A 267 -9.37 22.89 -15.55
C PRO A 267 -9.80 22.78 -17.02
N ALA A 268 -10.59 23.75 -17.52
CA ALA A 268 -10.98 23.81 -18.93
C ALA A 268 -9.78 23.93 -19.87
N GLN A 269 -8.77 24.72 -19.49
CA GLN A 269 -7.54 24.90 -20.29
C GLN A 269 -6.59 23.69 -20.25
N MET A 270 -6.76 22.79 -19.28
CA MET A 270 -5.98 21.54 -19.21
C MET A 270 -6.46 20.49 -20.20
N LEU A 271 -7.66 20.65 -20.77
CA LEU A 271 -8.25 19.67 -21.68
C LEU A 271 -7.42 19.51 -22.96
N GLN A 272 -7.25 18.25 -23.38
CA GLN A 272 -6.48 17.90 -24.57
C GLN A 272 -7.38 17.43 -25.70
N PRO A 273 -7.07 17.74 -26.97
CA PRO A 273 -7.82 17.23 -28.11
C PRO A 273 -7.81 15.71 -28.17
N ILE A 274 -8.95 15.11 -28.50
CA ILE A 274 -9.06 13.67 -28.72
C ILE A 274 -8.57 13.39 -30.15
N LYS A 275 -7.44 12.69 -30.26
CA LYS A 275 -6.80 12.40 -31.55
C LYS A 275 -7.34 11.10 -32.16
N LYS A 276 -7.81 11.16 -33.41
CA LYS A 276 -8.32 9.99 -34.16
C LYS A 276 -7.28 8.89 -34.32
N SER A 277 -6.01 9.25 -34.45
CA SER A 277 -4.89 8.29 -34.50
C SER A 277 -4.77 7.41 -33.26
N LYS A 278 -5.23 7.89 -32.10
CA LYS A 278 -5.24 7.14 -30.84
C LYS A 278 -6.61 6.51 -30.55
N TYR A 279 -7.68 7.17 -30.99
CA TYR A 279 -9.07 6.76 -30.75
C TYR A 279 -9.84 6.73 -32.08
N PRO A 280 -9.76 5.63 -32.85
CA PRO A 280 -10.27 5.57 -34.22
C PRO A 280 -11.80 5.65 -34.33
N ALA A 281 -12.52 5.51 -33.22
CA ALA A 281 -13.99 5.60 -33.18
C ALA A 281 -14.54 7.02 -33.36
N ILE A 282 -13.72 8.06 -33.20
CA ILE A 282 -14.13 9.45 -33.47
C ILE A 282 -14.06 9.74 -34.98
N SER A 283 -15.01 10.50 -35.50
CA SER A 283 -14.92 11.04 -36.87
C SER A 283 -13.91 12.19 -36.96
N ASP A 284 -13.53 12.60 -38.17
CA ASP A 284 -12.63 13.76 -38.35
C ASP A 284 -13.29 15.06 -37.88
N GLU A 285 -14.61 15.18 -38.08
CA GLU A 285 -15.41 16.30 -37.59
C GLU A 285 -15.44 16.33 -36.05
N GLU A 286 -15.63 15.17 -35.41
CA GLU A 286 -15.60 15.06 -33.94
C GLU A 286 -14.21 15.37 -33.37
N ALA A 287 -13.15 14.92 -34.03
CA ALA A 287 -11.77 15.24 -33.64
C ALA A 287 -11.52 16.76 -33.67
N ALA A 288 -12.00 17.43 -34.73
CA ALA A 288 -11.85 18.87 -34.92
C ALA A 288 -12.57 19.72 -33.85
N ILE A 289 -13.67 19.20 -33.28
CA ILE A 289 -14.44 19.88 -32.22
C ILE A 289 -14.30 19.19 -30.85
N SER A 290 -13.28 18.36 -30.67
CA SER A 290 -13.21 17.44 -29.54
C SER A 290 -13.15 18.11 -28.17
N ILE A 291 -12.59 19.32 -28.04
CA ILE A 291 -12.56 20.08 -26.78
C ILE A 291 -13.97 20.48 -26.29
N PRO A 292 -14.76 21.27 -27.04
CA PRO A 292 -16.13 21.58 -26.61
C PRO A 292 -17.01 20.32 -26.52
N LEU A 293 -16.85 19.35 -27.42
CA LEU A 293 -17.63 18.12 -27.42
C LEU A 293 -17.39 17.24 -26.18
N GLN A 294 -16.12 17.02 -25.79
CA GLN A 294 -15.80 16.24 -24.58
C GLN A 294 -16.26 16.95 -23.30
N THR A 295 -16.22 18.29 -23.29
CA THR A 295 -16.70 19.09 -22.16
C THR A 295 -18.21 18.99 -21.99
N LEU A 296 -18.97 19.05 -23.10
CA LEU A 296 -20.41 18.80 -23.08
C LEU A 296 -20.73 17.39 -22.57
N ALA A 297 -20.07 16.37 -23.12
CA ALA A 297 -20.29 14.98 -22.72
C ALA A 297 -19.93 14.74 -21.24
N GLN A 298 -18.87 15.36 -20.73
CA GLN A 298 -18.50 15.29 -19.31
C GLN A 298 -19.55 15.94 -18.41
N ALA A 299 -20.06 17.12 -18.79
CA ALA A 299 -21.11 17.81 -18.03
C ALA A 299 -22.41 17.00 -18.00
N ILE A 300 -22.82 16.41 -19.13
CA ILE A 300 -23.99 15.51 -19.19
C ILE A 300 -23.76 14.30 -18.30
N PHE A 301 -22.60 13.65 -18.39
CA PHE A 301 -22.26 12.49 -17.57
C PHE A 301 -22.36 12.78 -16.08
N ASP A 302 -21.72 13.87 -15.59
CA ASP A 302 -21.80 14.25 -14.18
C ASP A 302 -23.23 14.60 -13.75
N ALA A 303 -23.99 15.31 -14.60
CA ALA A 303 -25.39 15.64 -14.32
C ALA A 303 -26.25 14.38 -14.17
N VAL A 304 -26.08 13.40 -15.06
CA VAL A 304 -26.80 12.12 -15.01
C VAL A 304 -26.46 11.36 -13.74
N LEU A 305 -25.18 11.29 -13.34
CA LEU A 305 -24.82 10.64 -12.08
C LEU A 305 -25.45 11.32 -10.87
N VAL A 306 -25.40 12.66 -10.80
CA VAL A 306 -26.04 13.45 -9.73
C VAL A 306 -27.55 13.21 -9.69
N HIS A 307 -28.20 13.11 -10.86
CA HIS A 307 -29.62 12.81 -10.96
C HIS A 307 -29.94 11.40 -10.42
N ILE A 308 -29.22 10.37 -10.87
CA ILE A 308 -29.41 8.98 -10.43
C ILE A 308 -29.29 8.87 -8.91
N VAL A 309 -28.19 9.36 -8.31
CA VAL A 309 -27.96 9.18 -6.86
C VAL A 309 -28.95 9.95 -5.99
N ASN A 310 -29.40 11.12 -6.44
CA ASN A 310 -30.41 11.88 -5.71
C ASN A 310 -31.81 11.27 -5.84
N GLU A 311 -32.10 10.56 -6.93
CA GLU A 311 -33.37 9.87 -7.10
C GLU A 311 -33.45 8.60 -6.25
N VAL A 312 -32.37 7.80 -6.22
CA VAL A 312 -32.33 6.55 -5.44
C VAL A 312 -32.01 6.74 -3.96
N SER A 313 -31.50 7.92 -3.59
CA SER A 313 -31.20 8.31 -2.20
C SER A 313 -31.70 9.73 -1.91
N PRO A 314 -33.03 9.94 -1.86
CA PRO A 314 -33.65 11.27 -1.73
C PRO A 314 -33.36 11.95 -0.39
N THR A 315 -32.97 11.20 0.64
CA THR A 315 -32.52 11.73 1.93
C THR A 315 -31.16 12.41 1.85
N GLY A 316 -30.42 12.23 0.74
CA GLY A 316 -29.06 12.72 0.57
C GLY A 316 -27.99 11.87 1.27
N LYS A 317 -28.37 10.71 1.82
CA LYS A 317 -27.46 9.81 2.55
C LYS A 317 -26.23 9.41 1.73
N TRP A 318 -26.37 9.26 0.41
CA TRP A 318 -25.26 8.93 -0.49
C TRP A 318 -24.06 9.88 -0.34
N GLN A 319 -24.28 11.17 -0.03
CA GLN A 319 -23.18 12.13 0.18
C GLN A 319 -22.40 11.85 1.46
N VAL A 320 -23.08 11.37 2.52
CA VAL A 320 -22.45 10.96 3.78
C VAL A 320 -21.60 9.71 3.56
N LEU A 321 -22.16 8.70 2.89
CA LEU A 321 -21.44 7.46 2.54
C LEU A 321 -20.20 7.78 1.69
N ARG A 322 -20.37 8.61 0.65
CA ARG A 322 -19.26 9.11 -0.17
C ARG A 322 -18.18 9.79 0.67
N GLY A 323 -18.59 10.65 1.62
CA GLY A 323 -17.68 11.34 2.53
C GLY A 323 -16.86 10.39 3.39
N GLN A 324 -17.50 9.35 3.95
CA GLN A 324 -16.84 8.31 4.74
C GLN A 324 -15.81 7.53 3.91
N MET A 325 -16.18 7.09 2.71
CA MET A 325 -15.25 6.39 1.80
C MET A 325 -14.09 7.28 1.38
N CYS A 326 -14.33 8.56 1.08
CA CYS A 326 -13.27 9.50 0.76
C CYS A 326 -12.33 9.78 1.93
N ASP A 327 -12.84 9.83 3.15
CA ASP A 327 -11.98 9.96 4.33
C ASP A 327 -11.10 8.71 4.50
N ALA A 328 -11.72 7.52 4.44
CA ALA A 328 -11.07 6.25 4.71
C ALA A 328 -10.07 5.80 3.62
N LEU A 329 -10.45 5.94 2.34
CA LEU A 329 -9.75 5.34 1.19
C LEU A 329 -8.90 6.34 0.39
N ASN A 330 -9.07 7.65 0.64
CA ASN A 330 -8.29 8.69 -0.05
C ASN A 330 -7.48 9.52 0.97
N LYS A 331 -8.14 10.21 1.90
CA LYS A 331 -7.47 11.19 2.78
C LYS A 331 -6.61 10.56 3.88
N ARG A 332 -7.11 9.50 4.51
CA ARG A 332 -6.44 8.80 5.63
C ARG A 332 -5.78 7.49 5.20
N LYS A 333 -5.69 7.25 3.89
CA LYS A 333 -5.12 6.03 3.33
C LYS A 333 -3.71 5.78 3.87
N ASP A 334 -2.79 6.73 3.67
CA ASP A 334 -1.39 6.57 4.07
C ASP A 334 -1.23 6.46 5.59
N GLU A 335 -2.07 7.16 6.37
CA GLU A 335 -2.13 7.04 7.83
C GLU A 335 -2.47 5.60 8.24
N ARG A 336 -3.52 5.04 7.63
CA ARG A 336 -4.01 3.71 7.92
C ARG A 336 -3.04 2.62 7.46
N THR A 337 -2.47 2.76 6.26
CA THR A 337 -1.41 1.88 5.76
C THR A 337 -0.23 1.87 6.74
N ALA A 338 0.25 3.05 7.17
CA ALA A 338 1.35 3.13 8.13
C ALA A 338 0.97 2.52 9.49
N GLN A 339 -0.27 2.73 9.96
CA GLN A 339 -0.76 2.15 11.20
C GLN A 339 -0.81 0.62 11.15
N ILE A 340 -1.35 0.02 10.08
CA ILE A 340 -1.40 -1.44 9.89
C ILE A 340 0.02 -2.03 9.92
N LEU A 341 0.96 -1.41 9.21
CA LEU A 341 2.35 -1.85 9.19
C LEU A 341 3.01 -1.73 10.58
N ALA A 342 2.79 -0.61 11.29
CA ALA A 342 3.42 -0.34 12.58
C ALA A 342 2.83 -1.15 13.74
N THR A 343 1.63 -1.73 13.57
CA THR A 343 0.94 -2.48 14.62
C THR A 343 0.90 -3.98 14.30
N THR A 344 0.17 -4.37 13.28
CA THR A 344 -0.04 -5.78 12.88
C THR A 344 1.25 -6.42 12.36
N TYR A 345 2.04 -5.67 11.60
CA TYR A 345 3.28 -6.16 10.98
C TYR A 345 4.55 -5.61 11.65
N ALA A 346 4.43 -5.12 12.88
CA ALA A 346 5.53 -4.50 13.61
C ALA A 346 6.72 -5.44 13.91
N ARG A 347 6.50 -6.75 13.79
CA ARG A 347 7.49 -7.80 14.05
C ARG A 347 8.27 -8.23 12.80
N GLU A 348 7.80 -7.84 11.62
CA GLU A 348 8.40 -8.28 10.36
C GLU A 348 9.84 -7.75 10.27
N ASP A 349 10.76 -8.60 9.84
CA ASP A 349 12.15 -8.26 9.60
C ASP A 349 12.30 -7.45 8.31
N ILE A 350 11.55 -7.85 7.28
CA ILE A 350 11.54 -7.27 5.93
C ILE A 350 10.09 -7.03 5.51
N ILE A 351 9.79 -5.84 5.00
CA ILE A 351 8.49 -5.54 4.40
C ILE A 351 8.71 -5.01 2.99
N PHE A 352 8.20 -5.74 1.99
CA PHE A 352 8.17 -5.32 0.60
C PHE A 352 6.87 -4.58 0.32
N LEU A 353 6.98 -3.35 -0.19
CA LEU A 353 5.82 -2.56 -0.61
C LEU A 353 5.86 -2.31 -2.10
N GLN A 354 4.70 -2.39 -2.74
CA GLN A 354 4.49 -2.07 -4.15
C GLN A 354 3.47 -0.94 -4.29
N GLU A 355 3.53 -0.19 -5.40
CA GLU A 355 2.66 0.97 -5.69
C GLU A 355 2.60 2.04 -4.57
N ALA A 356 3.72 2.28 -3.90
CA ALA A 356 3.83 3.36 -2.92
C ALA A 356 3.98 4.72 -3.62
N ALA A 357 3.12 5.68 -3.23
CA ALA A 357 3.31 7.08 -3.59
C ALA A 357 4.52 7.68 -2.85
N ALA A 358 5.17 8.69 -3.43
CA ALA A 358 6.26 9.40 -2.78
C ALA A 358 5.80 10.03 -1.44
N ALA A 359 4.54 10.46 -1.36
CA ALA A 359 3.94 10.98 -0.12
C ALA A 359 3.92 9.94 1.01
N PHE A 360 3.70 8.66 0.68
CA PHE A 360 3.74 7.58 1.66
C PHE A 360 5.17 7.40 2.22
N LEU A 361 6.21 7.51 1.39
CA LEU A 361 7.60 7.42 1.86
C LEU A 361 7.92 8.51 2.90
N THR A 362 7.48 9.75 2.66
CA THR A 362 7.60 10.85 3.64
C THR A 362 6.85 10.51 4.93
N ARG A 363 5.60 10.04 4.83
CA ARG A 363 4.82 9.65 6.01
C ARG A 363 5.45 8.50 6.79
N ALA A 364 5.93 7.46 6.11
CA ALA A 364 6.57 6.33 6.74
C ALA A 364 7.80 6.80 7.55
N ARG A 365 8.61 7.70 6.97
CA ARG A 365 9.78 8.32 7.63
C ARG A 365 9.41 9.09 8.89
N ASP A 366 8.31 9.84 8.84
CA ASP A 366 7.85 10.69 9.95
C ASP A 366 7.00 9.93 10.99
N SER A 367 6.75 8.64 10.77
CA SER A 367 5.97 7.77 11.64
C SER A 367 6.85 6.83 12.47
N GLU A 368 6.21 5.99 13.30
CA GLU A 368 6.88 4.92 14.02
C GLU A 368 7.66 3.96 13.10
N LEU A 369 7.24 3.81 11.83
CA LEU A 369 7.97 2.99 10.85
C LEU A 369 9.40 3.50 10.64
N GLY A 370 9.60 4.80 10.47
CA GLY A 370 10.93 5.39 10.27
C GLY A 370 11.85 5.22 11.48
N SER A 371 11.29 5.07 12.68
CA SER A 371 12.07 4.77 13.89
C SER A 371 12.52 3.31 13.96
N ARG A 372 11.73 2.38 13.42
CA ARG A 372 11.93 0.92 13.50
C ARG A 372 12.64 0.35 12.28
N TYR A 373 12.44 0.95 11.11
CA TYR A 373 12.88 0.42 9.83
C TYR A 373 13.81 1.39 9.09
N ILE A 374 14.78 0.83 8.39
CA ILE A 374 15.50 1.49 7.29
C ILE A 374 14.53 1.50 6.11
N LEU A 375 14.32 2.66 5.49
CA LEU A 375 13.39 2.83 4.37
C LEU A 375 14.18 2.78 3.05
N GLY A 376 14.33 1.58 2.51
CA GLY A 376 14.94 1.34 1.20
C GLY A 376 14.04 1.82 0.06
N HIS A 377 14.61 2.61 -0.84
CA HIS A 377 13.95 3.15 -2.03
C HIS A 377 14.96 3.35 -3.16
N ALA A 378 14.50 3.42 -4.41
CA ALA A 378 15.37 3.73 -5.54
C ALA A 378 15.84 5.19 -5.48
N ALA A 379 17.02 5.49 -6.03
CA ALA A 379 17.54 6.85 -6.12
C ALA A 379 16.62 7.79 -6.93
N SER A 380 15.90 7.24 -7.92
CA SER A 380 14.90 7.96 -8.71
C SER A 380 13.53 7.32 -8.55
N LEU A 381 12.59 8.05 -7.95
CA LEU A 381 11.18 7.69 -7.89
C LEU A 381 10.45 8.08 -9.20
N ASP A 382 9.38 7.39 -9.54
CA ASP A 382 8.52 7.75 -10.68
C ASP A 382 7.58 8.89 -10.30
N GLY A 383 8.01 10.14 -10.54
CA GLY A 383 7.18 11.32 -10.29
C GLY A 383 5.98 11.49 -11.25
N LYS A 384 5.85 10.67 -12.30
CA LYS A 384 4.75 10.78 -13.27
C LYS A 384 3.57 9.90 -12.89
N ARG A 385 3.83 8.62 -12.58
CA ARG A 385 2.79 7.70 -12.09
C ARG A 385 2.61 7.78 -10.57
N ASP A 386 3.65 8.21 -9.87
CA ASP A 386 3.74 8.21 -8.40
C ASP A 386 3.43 6.82 -7.80
N GLN A 387 3.99 5.79 -8.44
CA GLN A 387 3.92 4.38 -8.03
C GLN A 387 5.34 3.85 -7.90
N ASN A 388 5.73 3.43 -6.69
CA ASN A 388 7.10 3.03 -6.39
C ASN A 388 7.15 1.78 -5.52
N SER A 389 8.15 0.94 -5.76
CA SER A 389 8.51 -0.19 -4.91
C SER A 389 9.44 0.27 -3.79
N LEU A 390 9.15 -0.16 -2.56
CA LEU A 390 9.92 0.14 -1.35
C LEU A 390 10.26 -1.15 -0.60
N VAL A 391 11.31 -1.10 0.22
CA VAL A 391 11.66 -2.17 1.16
C VAL A 391 11.93 -1.56 2.53
N LEU A 392 11.25 -2.05 3.58
CA LEU A 392 11.50 -1.66 4.96
C LEU A 392 12.31 -2.77 5.64
N LEU A 393 13.43 -2.40 6.26
CA LEU A 393 14.35 -3.35 6.93
C LEU A 393 14.48 -3.03 8.41
N ARG A 394 14.22 -4.00 9.29
CA ARG A 394 14.25 -3.76 10.75
C ARG A 394 15.65 -3.33 11.20
N LYS A 395 15.76 -2.17 11.85
CA LYS A 395 17.03 -1.51 12.19
C LYS A 395 17.90 -2.26 13.19
N ASP A 396 17.32 -3.10 14.04
CA ASP A 396 18.07 -3.93 14.99
C ASP A 396 18.65 -5.20 14.33
N LEU A 397 18.18 -5.55 13.13
CA LEU A 397 18.63 -6.72 12.38
C LEU A 397 19.54 -6.34 11.22
N PHE A 398 19.24 -5.28 10.47
CA PHE A 398 19.98 -4.92 9.24
C PHE A 398 20.93 -3.74 9.46
N LEU A 399 22.08 -3.77 8.78
CA LEU A 399 23.12 -2.75 8.84
C LEU A 399 22.89 -1.68 7.76
N GLU A 400 22.42 -0.50 8.15
CA GLU A 400 22.07 0.60 7.24
C GLU A 400 23.24 1.02 6.34
N GLU A 401 24.45 1.01 6.87
CA GLU A 401 25.68 1.36 6.14
C GLU A 401 26.05 0.39 5.03
N THR A 402 25.43 -0.80 4.99
CA THR A 402 25.68 -1.84 3.98
C THR A 402 24.62 -1.87 2.88
N VAL A 403 23.60 -1.02 2.97
CA VAL A 403 22.53 -0.95 1.97
C VAL A 403 23.08 -0.36 0.68
N GLU A 404 22.97 -1.12 -0.41
CA GLU A 404 23.39 -0.72 -1.75
C GLU A 404 22.26 -1.00 -2.76
N GLU A 405 21.97 -0.04 -3.63
CA GLU A 405 20.92 -0.14 -4.65
C GLU A 405 21.47 -0.70 -5.97
N HIS A 406 20.79 -1.73 -6.50
CA HIS A 406 21.11 -2.38 -7.78
C HIS A 406 20.02 -2.21 -8.85
N THR A 407 18.98 -1.42 -8.59
CA THR A 407 17.81 -1.28 -9.47
C THR A 407 18.20 -0.87 -10.90
N SER A 408 19.02 0.17 -11.05
CA SER A 408 19.41 0.69 -12.37
C SER A 408 20.18 -0.36 -13.19
N LEU A 409 20.97 -1.21 -12.53
CA LEU A 409 21.69 -2.30 -13.18
C LEU A 409 20.70 -3.32 -13.76
N VAL A 410 19.72 -3.75 -12.97
CA VAL A 410 18.69 -4.69 -13.44
C VAL A 410 17.83 -4.07 -14.54
N MET A 411 17.36 -2.83 -14.34
CA MET A 411 16.54 -2.11 -15.31
C MET A 411 17.24 -1.93 -16.66
N SER A 412 18.57 -1.77 -16.68
CA SER A 412 19.35 -1.64 -17.91
C SER A 412 19.39 -2.90 -18.79
N SER A 413 19.01 -4.06 -18.24
CA SER A 413 18.97 -5.32 -18.98
C SER A 413 17.69 -5.50 -19.82
N PHE A 414 16.66 -4.70 -19.57
CA PHE A 414 15.38 -4.83 -20.27
C PHE A 414 15.40 -4.17 -21.64
N THR A 415 14.82 -4.85 -22.63
CA THR A 415 14.47 -4.24 -23.90
C THR A 415 13.20 -3.40 -23.76
N LYS A 416 12.91 -2.56 -24.76
CA LYS A 416 11.69 -1.72 -24.78
C LYS A 416 10.38 -2.52 -24.76
N ASP A 417 10.43 -3.82 -25.01
CA ASP A 417 9.26 -4.69 -25.08
C ASP A 417 8.84 -5.24 -23.71
N VAL A 418 9.71 -5.13 -22.69
CA VAL A 418 9.37 -5.53 -21.32
C VAL A 418 8.63 -4.36 -20.67
N PRO A 419 7.35 -4.53 -20.27
CA PRO A 419 6.52 -3.43 -19.80
C PRO A 419 6.80 -3.09 -18.33
N VAL A 420 8.04 -2.66 -18.03
CA VAL A 420 8.47 -2.22 -16.69
C VAL A 420 8.78 -0.74 -16.77
N ALA A 421 8.13 0.05 -15.93
CA ALA A 421 8.36 1.47 -15.82
C ALA A 421 9.21 1.79 -14.58
N ASN A 422 9.73 3.02 -14.55
CA ASN A 422 10.47 3.52 -13.38
C ASN A 422 9.58 3.38 -12.14
N GLY A 423 10.16 3.02 -10.99
CA GLY A 423 9.41 2.80 -9.76
C GLY A 423 8.82 1.39 -9.60
N ASP A 424 8.59 0.61 -10.66
CA ASP A 424 7.98 -0.73 -10.50
C ASP A 424 8.89 -1.70 -9.75
N LEU A 425 10.22 -1.56 -9.89
CA LEU A 425 11.22 -2.44 -9.30
C LEU A 425 12.12 -1.66 -8.33
N LEU A 426 12.46 -2.31 -7.22
CA LEU A 426 13.56 -1.91 -6.33
C LEU A 426 14.39 -3.16 -6.04
N VAL A 427 15.72 -3.06 -6.18
CA VAL A 427 16.66 -4.12 -5.80
C VAL A 427 17.74 -3.56 -4.90
N LEU A 428 17.90 -4.16 -3.72
CA LEU A 428 18.87 -3.76 -2.70
C LEU A 428 19.74 -4.95 -2.31
N SER A 429 21.00 -4.69 -1.99
CA SER A 429 21.81 -5.63 -1.20
C SER A 429 22.04 -5.06 0.18
N VAL A 430 22.03 -5.92 1.20
CA VAL A 430 22.22 -5.52 2.60
C VAL A 430 22.79 -6.69 3.40
N ASP A 431 23.54 -6.37 4.45
CA ASP A 431 24.05 -7.34 5.41
C ASP A 431 23.32 -7.15 6.75
N ASP A 432 23.16 -8.24 7.50
CA ASP A 432 22.54 -8.20 8.82
C ASP A 432 23.58 -8.22 9.96
N THR A 433 23.11 -8.02 11.19
CA THR A 433 23.95 -8.00 12.40
C THR A 433 24.56 -9.35 12.76
N LEU A 434 24.19 -10.42 12.06
CA LEU A 434 24.73 -11.78 12.20
C LEU A 434 25.69 -12.13 11.05
N GLY A 435 25.99 -11.19 10.15
CA GLY A 435 26.88 -11.39 9.00
C GLY A 435 26.23 -12.16 7.85
N ARG A 436 24.90 -12.30 7.85
CA ARG A 436 24.13 -12.87 6.74
C ARG A 436 23.95 -11.80 5.67
N GLN A 437 24.17 -12.18 4.41
CA GLN A 437 24.09 -11.27 3.28
C GLN A 437 22.84 -11.54 2.44
N TYR A 438 22.16 -10.49 2.05
CA TYR A 438 20.89 -10.54 1.35
C TYR A 438 20.94 -9.77 0.04
N LEU A 439 20.15 -10.24 -0.93
CA LEU A 439 19.70 -9.50 -2.09
C LEU A 439 18.18 -9.44 -1.97
N LEU A 440 17.61 -8.24 -1.93
CA LEU A 440 16.20 -8.02 -1.65
C LEU A 440 15.59 -7.31 -2.85
N ALA A 441 14.44 -7.79 -3.31
CA ALA A 441 13.73 -7.16 -4.42
C ALA A 441 12.24 -6.94 -4.08
N SER A 442 11.71 -5.77 -4.42
CA SER A 442 10.27 -5.47 -4.42
C SER A 442 9.83 -5.15 -5.84
N PHE A 443 8.76 -5.77 -6.33
CA PHE A 443 8.31 -5.57 -7.70
C PHE A 443 6.78 -5.49 -7.85
N HIS A 444 6.33 -4.50 -8.61
CA HIS A 444 4.97 -4.36 -9.13
C HIS A 444 4.93 -4.83 -10.60
N GLY A 445 4.30 -5.97 -10.86
CA GLY A 445 4.06 -6.48 -12.21
C GLY A 445 3.09 -5.60 -12.99
N ASP A 446 3.24 -5.54 -14.32
CA ASP A 446 2.24 -4.89 -15.16
C ASP A 446 0.87 -5.56 -14.99
N THR A 447 -0.21 -4.86 -15.37
CA THR A 447 -1.58 -5.35 -15.18
C THR A 447 -1.83 -6.78 -15.71
N ASN A 448 -1.09 -7.22 -16.73
CA ASN A 448 -1.25 -8.56 -17.31
C ASN A 448 -0.25 -9.59 -16.77
N GLY A 449 0.69 -9.18 -15.92
CA GLY A 449 1.75 -10.02 -15.33
C GLY A 449 2.83 -10.47 -16.31
N LEU A 450 2.87 -9.89 -17.51
CA LEU A 450 3.78 -10.32 -18.60
C LEU A 450 5.23 -9.88 -18.35
N ALA A 451 5.46 -8.84 -17.55
CA ALA A 451 6.78 -8.41 -17.09
C ALA A 451 7.37 -9.33 -16.01
N THR A 452 6.55 -10.11 -15.30
CA THR A 452 6.97 -10.84 -14.09
C THR A 452 8.09 -11.85 -14.37
N LYS A 453 7.94 -12.69 -15.39
CA LYS A 453 8.98 -13.68 -15.78
C LYS A 453 10.28 -13.00 -16.27
N PRO A 454 10.24 -12.01 -17.19
CA PRO A 454 11.43 -11.23 -17.55
C PRO A 454 12.14 -10.56 -16.37
N VAL A 455 11.40 -9.96 -15.44
CA VAL A 455 11.98 -9.30 -14.26
C VAL A 455 12.62 -10.32 -13.33
N LEU A 456 11.96 -11.46 -13.06
CA LEU A 456 12.55 -12.54 -12.29
C LEU A 456 13.84 -13.06 -12.95
N ALA A 457 13.87 -13.20 -14.28
CA ALA A 457 15.08 -13.62 -14.99
C ALA A 457 16.23 -12.63 -14.81
N ALA A 458 15.97 -11.32 -14.88
CA ALA A 458 16.99 -10.29 -14.71
C ALA A 458 17.51 -10.21 -13.25
N VAL A 459 16.62 -10.29 -12.25
CA VAL A 459 17.01 -10.33 -10.83
C VAL A 459 17.77 -11.62 -10.52
N HIS A 460 17.36 -12.75 -11.09
CA HIS A 460 18.09 -14.02 -10.96
C HIS A 460 19.49 -13.92 -11.57
N ALA A 461 19.65 -13.31 -12.74
CA ALA A 461 20.96 -13.11 -13.36
C ALA A 461 21.90 -12.27 -12.46
N LEU A 462 21.38 -11.21 -11.83
CA LEU A 462 22.15 -10.46 -10.83
C LEU A 462 22.51 -11.35 -9.62
N ALA A 463 21.57 -12.12 -9.10
CA ALA A 463 21.81 -13.03 -7.97
C ALA A 463 22.92 -14.05 -8.27
N GLN A 464 23.03 -14.54 -9.51
CA GLN A 464 24.12 -15.44 -9.93
C GLN A 464 25.51 -14.77 -9.87
N THR A 465 25.59 -13.44 -10.00
CA THR A 465 26.85 -12.69 -9.82
C THR A 465 27.21 -12.45 -8.36
N MET A 466 26.27 -12.68 -7.44
CA MET A 466 26.42 -12.47 -6.00
C MET A 466 26.00 -13.73 -5.21
N PRO A 467 26.63 -14.90 -5.45
CA PRO A 467 26.16 -16.19 -4.92
C PRO A 467 26.12 -16.28 -3.38
N GLN A 468 26.89 -15.44 -2.68
CA GLN A 468 26.87 -15.32 -1.22
C GLN A 468 25.61 -14.62 -0.68
N ARG A 469 24.90 -13.85 -1.52
CA ARG A 469 23.70 -13.10 -1.13
C ARG A 469 22.45 -13.93 -1.35
N ARG A 470 21.63 -14.05 -0.31
CA ARG A 470 20.37 -14.80 -0.34
C ARG A 470 19.28 -13.90 -0.95
N LEU A 471 18.74 -14.28 -2.11
CA LEU A 471 17.66 -13.52 -2.73
C LEU A 471 16.34 -13.71 -1.98
N ILE A 472 15.70 -12.64 -1.50
CA ILE A 472 14.29 -12.64 -1.09
C ILE A 472 13.55 -11.64 -1.98
N PHE A 473 12.45 -12.07 -2.59
CA PHE A 473 11.73 -11.26 -3.58
C PHE A 473 10.25 -11.18 -3.23
N GLY A 474 9.78 -10.05 -2.71
CA GLY A 474 8.35 -9.76 -2.57
C GLY A 474 7.79 -9.11 -3.83
N LEU A 475 6.67 -9.60 -4.35
CA LEU A 475 6.09 -9.06 -5.57
C LEU A 475 4.57 -9.18 -5.63
N ASP A 476 3.96 -8.18 -6.25
CA ASP A 476 2.70 -8.32 -6.97
C ASP A 476 3.05 -8.83 -8.37
N ALA A 477 2.89 -10.13 -8.60
CA ALA A 477 3.19 -10.79 -9.86
C ALA A 477 2.12 -10.54 -10.93
N ASN A 478 0.96 -9.98 -10.57
CA ASN A 478 -0.20 -9.82 -11.44
C ASN A 478 -0.60 -11.10 -12.21
N THR A 479 -0.40 -12.26 -11.59
CA THR A 479 -0.79 -13.57 -12.14
C THR A 479 -2.29 -13.81 -12.04
N TYR A 480 -2.80 -14.69 -12.90
CA TYR A 480 -4.21 -15.04 -13.01
C TYR A 480 -4.46 -16.52 -12.72
N GLU A 481 -5.67 -16.87 -12.26
CA GLU A 481 -6.06 -18.29 -12.07
C GLU A 481 -5.81 -19.12 -13.34
N ARG A 482 -6.04 -18.47 -14.49
CA ARG A 482 -5.81 -18.99 -15.83
C ARG A 482 -5.28 -17.88 -16.70
N GLY A 483 -4.15 -18.12 -17.35
CA GLY A 483 -3.64 -17.23 -18.38
C GLY A 483 -4.57 -17.18 -19.59
N THR A 484 -4.40 -16.15 -20.42
CA THR A 484 -5.08 -16.02 -21.72
C THR A 484 -4.07 -15.76 -22.81
N VAL A 485 -4.43 -16.10 -24.05
CA VAL A 485 -3.63 -15.84 -25.24
C VAL A 485 -4.45 -15.08 -26.28
N ASP A 486 -3.78 -14.32 -27.15
CA ASP A 486 -4.42 -13.73 -28.32
C ASP A 486 -4.69 -14.77 -29.42
N SER A 487 -5.24 -14.33 -30.55
CA SER A 487 -5.54 -15.21 -31.70
C SER A 487 -4.31 -15.84 -32.35
N LYS A 488 -3.09 -15.40 -32.00
CA LYS A 488 -1.82 -15.94 -32.48
C LYS A 488 -1.13 -16.82 -31.43
N GLY A 489 -1.77 -17.06 -30.28
CA GLY A 489 -1.19 -17.83 -29.19
C GLY A 489 -0.21 -17.05 -28.32
N VAL A 490 -0.13 -15.71 -28.46
CA VAL A 490 0.75 -14.87 -27.64
C VAL A 490 0.08 -14.63 -26.28
N PRO A 491 0.78 -14.83 -25.14
CA PRO A 491 0.23 -14.55 -23.82
C PRO A 491 -0.29 -13.11 -23.71
N THR A 492 -1.52 -12.98 -23.22
CA THR A 492 -2.18 -11.69 -22.90
C THR A 492 -2.41 -11.54 -21.39
N LYS A 493 -2.32 -12.63 -20.63
CA LYS A 493 -2.34 -12.66 -19.16
C LYS A 493 -1.45 -13.80 -18.67
N GLN A 494 -0.67 -13.55 -17.62
CA GLN A 494 0.23 -14.52 -17.03
C GLN A 494 -0.53 -15.56 -16.19
N ASP A 495 -0.36 -16.84 -16.53
CA ASP A 495 -0.89 -17.95 -15.74
C ASP A 495 -0.04 -18.17 -14.48
N VAL A 496 -0.68 -18.40 -13.34
CA VAL A 496 -0.01 -18.61 -12.06
C VAL A 496 0.85 -19.88 -12.02
N LEU A 497 0.42 -20.96 -12.66
CA LEU A 497 1.18 -22.22 -12.70
C LEU A 497 2.35 -22.14 -13.68
N ASP A 498 2.20 -21.39 -14.78
CA ASP A 498 3.34 -21.09 -15.67
C ASP A 498 4.39 -20.21 -14.98
N PHE A 499 3.96 -19.23 -14.17
CA PHE A 499 4.89 -18.47 -13.35
C PHE A 499 5.57 -19.36 -12.30
N ALA A 500 4.82 -20.31 -11.70
CA ALA A 500 5.39 -21.26 -10.77
C ALA A 500 6.48 -22.15 -11.37
N ALA A 501 6.21 -22.72 -12.54
CA ALA A 501 7.22 -23.47 -13.27
C ALA A 501 8.47 -22.63 -13.56
N ASP A 502 8.28 -21.34 -13.87
CA ASP A 502 9.38 -20.43 -14.16
C ASP A 502 10.29 -20.17 -12.94
N TYR A 503 9.74 -19.87 -11.75
CA TYR A 503 10.58 -19.64 -10.57
C TYR A 503 11.21 -20.93 -10.04
N VAL A 504 10.52 -22.06 -10.14
CA VAL A 504 11.07 -23.38 -9.76
C VAL A 504 12.26 -23.75 -10.62
N SER A 505 12.17 -23.49 -11.94
CA SER A 505 13.29 -23.76 -12.87
C SER A 505 14.56 -22.97 -12.54
N LYS A 506 14.42 -21.85 -11.81
CA LYS A 506 15.53 -20.99 -11.36
C LYS A 506 16.02 -21.31 -9.94
N GLY A 507 15.51 -22.38 -9.33
CA GLY A 507 15.92 -22.84 -7.99
C GLY A 507 15.20 -22.12 -6.83
N TYR A 508 14.13 -21.38 -7.12
CA TYR A 508 13.32 -20.72 -6.10
C TYR A 508 12.11 -21.56 -5.71
N SER A 509 11.59 -21.30 -4.52
CA SER A 509 10.21 -21.64 -4.13
C SER A 509 9.47 -20.34 -3.77
N SER A 510 8.21 -20.45 -3.40
CA SER A 510 7.40 -19.32 -2.95
C SER A 510 6.76 -19.58 -1.59
N CYS A 511 6.18 -18.54 -0.99
CA CYS A 511 5.32 -18.66 0.19
C CYS A 511 4.11 -19.59 -0.01
N TRP A 512 3.80 -19.96 -1.26
CA TRP A 512 2.76 -20.90 -1.68
C TRP A 512 3.31 -22.25 -2.15
N GLY A 513 4.62 -22.47 -2.05
CA GLY A 513 5.31 -23.68 -2.52
C GLY A 513 5.64 -23.65 -4.01
N ASP A 514 5.96 -24.82 -4.57
CA ASP A 514 6.37 -25.00 -5.97
C ASP A 514 5.19 -25.14 -6.93
N THR A 515 3.99 -25.35 -6.39
CA THR A 515 2.76 -25.53 -7.15
C THR A 515 1.64 -24.81 -6.39
N PRO A 516 1.55 -23.48 -6.53
CA PRO A 516 0.56 -22.68 -5.81
C PRO A 516 -0.85 -23.09 -6.22
N ASP A 517 -1.80 -23.05 -5.28
CA ASP A 517 -3.22 -23.22 -5.60
C ASP A 517 -3.71 -21.99 -6.39
N PRO A 518 -4.18 -22.13 -7.64
CA PRO A 518 -4.70 -21.01 -8.42
C PRO A 518 -5.89 -20.29 -7.77
N LYS A 519 -6.58 -20.94 -6.82
CA LYS A 519 -7.71 -20.36 -6.09
C LYS A 519 -7.30 -19.63 -4.81
N ASN A 520 -6.01 -19.59 -4.49
CA ASN A 520 -5.52 -18.86 -3.33
C ASN A 520 -5.43 -17.35 -3.62
N HIS A 521 -6.59 -16.71 -3.76
CA HIS A 521 -6.69 -15.32 -4.16
C HIS A 521 -6.10 -14.37 -3.13
N THR A 522 -5.44 -13.34 -3.62
CA THR A 522 -4.90 -12.22 -2.83
C THR A 522 -5.55 -10.90 -3.21
N THR A 523 -6.36 -10.88 -4.28
CA THR A 523 -7.23 -9.77 -4.65
C THR A 523 -8.69 -10.21 -4.72
N PHE A 524 -9.61 -9.28 -4.43
CA PHE A 524 -11.00 -9.40 -4.82
C PHE A 524 -11.67 -8.02 -4.91
N ASN A 525 -11.60 -7.40 -6.08
CA ASN A 525 -12.26 -6.12 -6.35
C ASN A 525 -13.14 -6.21 -7.60
N ALA A 526 -14.25 -5.50 -7.61
CA ALA A 526 -15.17 -5.49 -8.74
C ALA A 526 -15.68 -4.07 -8.96
N ARG A 527 -15.68 -3.62 -10.20
CA ARG A 527 -16.05 -2.26 -10.58
C ARG A 527 -17.57 -2.03 -10.48
N THR A 528 -18.00 -0.87 -10.02
CA THR A 528 -19.43 -0.48 -9.96
C THR A 528 -19.84 0.33 -11.20
N PHE A 529 -21.13 0.64 -11.32
CA PHE A 529 -21.62 1.51 -12.39
C PHE A 529 -21.35 3.00 -12.19
N LEU A 530 -20.92 3.43 -11.01
CA LEU A 530 -20.56 4.83 -10.73
C LEU A 530 -19.12 5.10 -11.20
N GLN A 531 -18.89 5.05 -12.52
CA GLN A 531 -17.61 5.36 -13.15
C GLN A 531 -17.77 5.75 -14.62
N ALA A 532 -16.79 6.44 -15.20
CA ALA A 532 -16.83 6.89 -16.59
C ALA A 532 -16.72 5.75 -17.62
N GLN A 533 -16.28 4.55 -17.22
CA GLN A 533 -16.14 3.38 -18.08
C GLN A 533 -17.17 2.30 -17.74
N LEU A 534 -18.45 2.56 -18.03
CA LEU A 534 -19.57 1.68 -17.67
C LEU A 534 -19.41 0.22 -18.13
N GLN A 535 -18.74 0.00 -19.28
CA GLN A 535 -18.47 -1.33 -19.82
C GLN A 535 -17.58 -2.21 -18.94
N LYS A 536 -16.85 -1.61 -17.98
CA LYS A 536 -16.04 -2.33 -17.00
C LYS A 536 -16.81 -2.67 -15.71
N ALA A 537 -18.02 -2.15 -15.55
CA ALA A 537 -18.81 -2.38 -14.35
C ALA A 537 -19.27 -3.84 -14.27
N ALA A 538 -19.36 -4.33 -13.03
CA ALA A 538 -19.92 -5.62 -12.68
C ALA A 538 -21.17 -5.39 -11.83
N ARG A 539 -22.22 -6.18 -12.09
CA ARG A 539 -23.36 -6.26 -11.19
C ARG A 539 -22.94 -6.85 -9.84
N SER A 540 -23.73 -6.60 -8.80
CA SER A 540 -23.55 -7.21 -7.48
C SER A 540 -23.46 -8.74 -7.56
N THR A 541 -24.27 -9.37 -8.42
CA THR A 541 -24.25 -10.82 -8.68
C THR A 541 -23.11 -11.30 -9.57
N GLU A 542 -22.39 -10.39 -10.23
CA GLU A 542 -21.29 -10.69 -11.16
C GLU A 542 -19.92 -10.36 -10.57
N LYS A 543 -19.83 -9.88 -9.33
CA LYS A 543 -18.56 -9.49 -8.68
C LYS A 543 -17.49 -10.58 -8.82
N ARG A 544 -17.87 -11.84 -8.62
CA ARG A 544 -16.95 -12.98 -8.72
C ARG A 544 -16.51 -13.30 -10.16
N THR A 545 -17.40 -13.16 -11.14
CA THR A 545 -17.12 -13.56 -12.53
C THR A 545 -16.50 -12.45 -13.37
N LYS A 546 -16.73 -11.18 -12.99
CA LYS A 546 -16.21 -10.00 -13.69
C LYS A 546 -15.19 -9.19 -12.87
N GLY A 547 -15.08 -9.44 -11.57
CA GLY A 547 -14.10 -8.79 -10.71
C GLY A 547 -12.69 -9.31 -10.95
N ASP A 548 -11.72 -8.52 -10.52
CA ASP A 548 -10.34 -8.96 -10.38
C ASP A 548 -10.21 -9.76 -9.08
N LYS A 549 -10.19 -11.09 -9.23
CA LYS A 549 -10.08 -12.05 -8.14
C LYS A 549 -9.05 -13.10 -8.52
N ASN A 550 -7.78 -12.86 -8.17
CA ASN A 550 -6.66 -13.66 -8.67
C ASN A 550 -5.57 -13.86 -7.60
N PRO A 551 -4.74 -14.92 -7.73
CA PRO A 551 -3.58 -15.15 -6.86
C PRO A 551 -2.41 -14.31 -7.36
N LYS A 552 -2.29 -13.04 -6.94
CA LYS A 552 -1.35 -12.08 -7.53
C LYS A 552 -0.06 -11.93 -6.75
N ASP A 553 -0.09 -12.11 -5.44
CA ASP A 553 1.02 -11.71 -4.57
C ASP A 553 1.88 -12.91 -4.15
N PHE A 554 3.20 -12.73 -4.12
CA PHE A 554 4.20 -13.77 -3.83
C PHE A 554 5.37 -13.24 -3.00
N ILE A 555 5.99 -14.14 -2.24
CA ILE A 555 7.35 -13.97 -1.69
C ILE A 555 8.18 -15.16 -2.19
N LEU A 556 9.22 -14.90 -2.96
CA LEU A 556 10.15 -15.91 -3.49
C LEU A 556 11.46 -15.94 -2.71
N PHE A 557 12.05 -17.13 -2.61
CA PHE A 557 13.30 -17.39 -1.90
C PHE A 557 13.99 -18.65 -2.45
N PRO A 558 15.30 -18.85 -2.25
CA PRO A 558 16.02 -20.01 -2.77
C PRO A 558 15.60 -21.24 -1.97
N LYS A 559 15.09 -22.26 -2.67
CA LYS A 559 14.52 -23.46 -2.04
C LYS A 559 15.54 -24.24 -1.21
N SER A 560 16.82 -24.17 -1.59
CA SER A 560 17.92 -24.84 -0.89
C SER A 560 18.34 -24.16 0.42
N ILE A 561 17.83 -22.96 0.71
CA ILE A 561 18.23 -22.16 1.86
C ILE A 561 17.11 -22.02 2.87
N TYR A 562 15.86 -21.92 2.41
CA TYR A 562 14.72 -21.63 3.26
C TYR A 562 13.59 -22.65 3.12
N ALA A 563 12.97 -22.96 4.25
CA ALA A 563 11.67 -23.59 4.35
C ALA A 563 10.61 -22.57 4.77
N VAL A 564 9.37 -22.75 4.30
CA VAL A 564 8.22 -22.00 4.84
C VAL A 564 7.77 -22.66 6.13
N VAL A 565 7.76 -21.90 7.22
CA VAL A 565 7.16 -22.31 8.50
C VAL A 565 5.66 -22.04 8.47
N ALA A 566 5.28 -20.83 8.04
CA ALA A 566 3.89 -20.41 7.94
C ALA A 566 3.75 -19.23 6.97
N THR A 567 2.60 -19.18 6.28
CA THR A 567 2.18 -18.05 5.46
C THR A 567 0.75 -17.68 5.84
N VAL A 568 0.47 -16.39 6.04
CA VAL A 568 -0.85 -15.83 6.33
C VAL A 568 -1.17 -14.73 5.31
N LYS A 569 -2.43 -14.68 4.88
CA LYS A 569 -2.99 -13.55 4.11
C LYS A 569 -3.79 -12.63 5.03
N ASP A 570 -3.91 -11.36 4.69
CA ASP A 570 -4.75 -10.39 5.41
C ASP A 570 -5.44 -9.40 4.47
N ASN A 571 -6.76 -9.26 4.59
CA ASN A 571 -7.56 -8.22 3.92
C ASN A 571 -8.40 -7.42 4.92
N THR A 572 -7.99 -7.43 6.20
CA THR A 572 -8.66 -6.76 7.33
C THR A 572 -7.76 -5.79 8.08
N GLY A 573 -6.43 -5.90 7.91
CA GLY A 573 -5.43 -5.07 8.59
C GLY A 573 -5.07 -5.58 9.99
N VAL A 574 -5.62 -6.72 10.42
CA VAL A 574 -5.39 -7.34 11.74
C VAL A 574 -4.87 -8.78 11.65
N GLY A 575 -4.24 -9.14 10.52
CA GLY A 575 -3.63 -10.44 10.29
C GLY A 575 -4.63 -11.56 9.99
N ARG A 576 -5.79 -11.23 9.41
CA ARG A 576 -6.85 -12.19 9.08
C ARG A 576 -7.36 -12.00 7.65
N TYR A 577 -7.50 -13.10 6.92
CA TYR A 577 -8.15 -13.08 5.62
C TYR A 577 -9.60 -13.54 5.71
N ILE A 578 -10.53 -12.74 5.19
CA ILE A 578 -11.93 -13.12 5.01
C ILE A 578 -12.12 -13.49 3.54
N GLU A 579 -12.29 -14.78 3.28
CA GLU A 579 -12.55 -15.30 1.95
C GLU A 579 -13.87 -14.76 1.38
N GLU A 580 -13.89 -14.54 0.06
CA GLU A 580 -15.03 -13.97 -0.69
C GLU A 580 -15.44 -12.53 -0.28
N MET A 581 -14.71 -11.87 0.62
CA MET A 581 -14.91 -10.45 0.91
C MET A 581 -14.33 -9.62 -0.24
N VAL A 582 -15.09 -8.63 -0.73
CA VAL A 582 -14.53 -7.61 -1.62
C VAL A 582 -13.80 -6.55 -0.81
N PHE A 583 -12.63 -6.13 -1.30
CA PHE A 583 -11.82 -5.09 -0.67
C PHE A 583 -11.23 -4.14 -1.73
N PRO A 584 -10.97 -2.85 -1.40
CA PRO A 584 -10.78 -2.29 -0.06
C PRO A 584 -12.04 -2.23 0.82
N THR A 585 -11.84 -2.07 2.13
CA THR A 585 -12.89 -1.79 3.11
C THR A 585 -12.60 -0.46 3.80
N LEU A 586 -13.52 0.05 4.61
CA LEU A 586 -13.24 1.27 5.37
C LEU A 586 -12.04 1.15 6.31
N ASP A 587 -11.62 -0.07 6.69
CA ASP A 587 -10.47 -0.32 7.57
C ASP A 587 -9.28 -0.97 6.87
N PHE A 588 -9.44 -1.41 5.63
CA PHE A 588 -8.37 -2.00 4.83
C PHE A 588 -8.21 -1.23 3.51
N PRO A 589 -7.14 -0.42 3.35
CA PRO A 589 -7.04 0.62 2.32
C PRO A 589 -6.62 0.11 0.92
N SER A 590 -6.37 -1.18 0.77
CA SER A 590 -5.81 -1.77 -0.44
C SER A 590 -6.80 -2.74 -1.10
N ASP A 591 -6.69 -2.91 -2.41
CA ASP A 591 -7.34 -3.95 -3.19
C ASP A 591 -6.52 -5.25 -3.30
N HIS A 592 -5.35 -5.29 -2.64
CA HIS A 592 -4.48 -6.45 -2.46
C HIS A 592 -4.34 -6.81 -0.97
N GLY A 593 -4.37 -8.10 -0.69
CA GLY A 593 -4.13 -8.63 0.64
C GLY A 593 -2.64 -8.60 1.00
N VAL A 594 -2.33 -8.40 2.28
CA VAL A 594 -0.97 -8.52 2.79
C VAL A 594 -0.60 -10.00 2.88
N LEU A 595 0.62 -10.35 2.47
CA LEU A 595 1.21 -11.64 2.77
C LEU A 595 2.20 -11.48 3.92
N SER A 596 2.12 -12.33 4.95
CA SER A 596 3.13 -12.45 6.00
C SER A 596 3.61 -13.90 6.06
N THR A 597 4.91 -14.09 5.85
CA THR A 597 5.56 -15.40 5.74
C THR A 597 6.70 -15.48 6.75
N THR A 598 6.75 -16.58 7.50
CA THR A 598 7.91 -16.94 8.32
C THR A 598 8.72 -17.98 7.57
N LEU A 599 9.97 -17.63 7.24
CA LEU A 599 10.95 -18.55 6.67
C LEU A 599 11.89 -19.06 7.75
N GLU A 600 12.35 -20.29 7.62
CA GLU A 600 13.38 -20.89 8.47
C GLU A 600 14.57 -21.31 7.62
N LEU A 601 15.77 -20.98 8.07
CA LEU A 601 17.03 -21.42 7.47
C LEU A 601 17.18 -22.95 7.62
N GLN A 602 17.46 -23.64 6.49
CA GLN A 602 17.69 -25.09 6.43
C GLN A 602 19.13 -25.51 6.75
#